data_AF-A0A931QAX4-F1
#
_entry.id   AF-A0A931QAX4-F1
#
_cell.length_a   1.000
_cell.length_b   1.000
_cell.length_c   1.000
_cell.angle_alpha   90.00
_cell.angle_beta   90.00
_cell.angle_gamma   90.00
#
_symmetry.space_group_name_H-M   'P 1'
#
loop_
_entity.id
_entity.type
_entity.pdbx_description
1 polymer ?
#
loop_
_entity_poly.entity_id
_entity_poly.type
_entity_poly.pdbx_seq_one_letter_code
_entity_poly.pdbx_strand_id
1 'polypeptide(L)'
;MTLIGQSLALGPGEAFELRLNIAGISQPETAMVTMTLHERVRTRTRFTQTLDGSKGQVLRSVSLPLAASTAQADGSISLTVPVNPVGQPDNADALPAIEPGVYPVSVALQTTDSPDDLARLTTYLVRAPDTAAAPPLRVALVQPYGAPPALTPTGAVRLDRATRVNLDAITQVLEQFPTLPLTVTPTPETLDALASLDSPVPAALAKALDERQLVAGPYVGLDLPSFDTSESLDRLLAQRAEGLTTMDRRLDRRVGARTWVHEGPLDEQSLGRLVDLGIDRVIVPEATMTPLSMSLTLARPFLLQDAQGRRPEAASINAAL
;
A
#
# COMPACT_ATOMS: atom_id res chain seq x y z
N MET A 1 -18.88 -3.83 -20.01
CA MET A 1 -17.52 -3.44 -20.48
C MET A 1 -16.55 -3.61 -19.33
N THR A 2 -15.42 -4.28 -19.54
CA THR A 2 -14.37 -4.49 -18.53
C THR A 2 -12.98 -4.23 -19.12
N LEU A 3 -12.05 -3.76 -18.30
CA LEU A 3 -10.66 -3.56 -18.68
C LEU A 3 -9.89 -4.90 -18.60
N ILE A 4 -9.23 -5.27 -19.70
CA ILE A 4 -8.40 -6.49 -19.78
C ILE A 4 -6.91 -6.14 -19.70
N GLY A 5 -6.53 -4.96 -20.19
CA GLY A 5 -5.15 -4.49 -20.14
C GLY A 5 -5.03 -3.06 -20.64
N GLN A 6 -3.88 -2.45 -20.36
CA GLN A 6 -3.53 -1.13 -20.84
C GLN A 6 -2.03 -0.92 -20.79
N SER A 7 -1.53 0.17 -21.37
CA SER A 7 -0.16 0.63 -21.16
C SER A 7 0.13 0.83 -19.67
N LEU A 8 1.27 0.30 -19.20
CA LEU A 8 1.71 0.46 -17.80
C LEU A 8 2.17 1.88 -17.51
N ALA A 9 2.98 2.45 -18.42
CA ALA A 9 3.40 3.83 -18.43
C ALA A 9 3.72 4.24 -19.87
N LEU A 10 3.54 5.52 -20.17
CA LEU A 10 3.88 6.11 -21.46
C LEU A 10 5.19 6.87 -21.37
N GLY A 11 6.08 6.64 -22.33
CA GLY A 11 7.22 7.48 -22.66
C GLY A 11 6.84 8.65 -23.58
N PRO A 12 7.84 9.46 -23.99
CA PRO A 12 7.63 10.55 -24.94
C PRO A 12 7.10 10.06 -26.29
N GLY A 13 5.95 10.58 -26.71
CA GLY A 13 5.35 10.28 -28.03
C GLY A 13 4.68 8.91 -28.14
N GLU A 14 4.65 8.12 -27.06
CA GLU A 14 3.92 6.85 -27.05
C GLU A 14 2.41 7.08 -26.99
N ALA A 15 1.66 6.24 -27.70
CA ALA A 15 0.21 6.23 -27.67
C ALA A 15 -0.31 5.48 -26.44
N PHE A 16 -1.48 5.90 -25.95
CA PHE A 16 -2.17 5.19 -24.88
C PHE A 16 -2.95 4.01 -25.45
N GLU A 17 -2.62 2.79 -25.01
CA GLU A 17 -3.26 1.57 -25.44
C GLU A 17 -4.19 1.02 -24.36
N LEU A 18 -5.39 0.59 -24.77
CA LEU A 18 -6.40 -0.02 -23.92
C LEU A 18 -6.93 -1.27 -24.59
N ARG A 19 -7.04 -2.34 -23.81
CA ARG A 19 -7.69 -3.58 -24.22
C ARG A 19 -8.93 -3.80 -23.38
N LEU A 20 -10.09 -3.83 -24.04
CA LEU A 20 -11.41 -3.89 -23.41
C LEU A 20 -12.13 -5.17 -23.82
N ASN A 21 -12.85 -5.77 -22.87
CA ASN A 21 -13.88 -6.74 -23.20
C ASN A 21 -15.23 -6.05 -23.20
N ILE A 22 -15.93 -6.12 -24.33
CA ILE A 22 -17.19 -5.45 -24.55
C ILE A 22 -18.21 -6.48 -25.03
N ALA A 23 -19.25 -6.70 -24.22
CA ALA A 23 -20.28 -7.70 -24.47
C ALA A 23 -21.66 -7.04 -24.49
N GLY A 24 -22.61 -7.67 -25.20
CA GLY A 24 -24.01 -7.26 -25.19
C GLY A 24 -24.35 -6.00 -25.99
N ILE A 25 -23.52 -5.61 -26.96
CA ILE A 25 -23.84 -4.51 -27.88
C ILE A 25 -24.68 -5.02 -29.04
N SER A 26 -25.86 -4.44 -29.23
CA SER A 26 -26.77 -4.79 -30.33
C SER A 26 -26.42 -4.11 -31.67
N GLN A 27 -25.77 -2.94 -31.62
CA GLN A 27 -25.42 -2.12 -32.80
C GLN A 27 -23.96 -1.65 -32.70
N PRO A 28 -22.98 -2.54 -32.96
CA PRO A 28 -21.55 -2.19 -32.86
C PRO A 28 -21.10 -1.12 -33.88
N GLU A 29 -21.81 -0.96 -34.99
CA GLU A 29 -21.54 0.02 -36.04
C GLU A 29 -21.81 1.48 -35.64
N THR A 30 -22.74 1.69 -34.69
CA THR A 30 -23.04 3.02 -34.13
C THR A 30 -22.37 3.26 -32.77
N ALA A 31 -21.66 2.26 -32.26
CA ALA A 31 -21.01 2.33 -30.96
C ALA A 31 -19.72 3.15 -31.01
N MET A 32 -19.57 4.07 -30.05
CA MET A 32 -18.41 4.91 -29.85
C MET A 32 -17.82 4.64 -28.46
N VAL A 33 -16.50 4.58 -28.39
CA VAL A 33 -15.78 4.60 -27.12
C VAL A 33 -15.23 6.01 -26.91
N THR A 34 -15.76 6.71 -25.91
CA THR A 34 -15.33 8.04 -25.52
C THR A 34 -14.37 7.95 -24.34
N MET A 35 -13.15 8.43 -24.55
CA MET A 35 -12.11 8.52 -23.53
C MET A 35 -11.95 9.96 -23.09
N THR A 36 -12.23 10.22 -21.81
CA THR A 36 -12.10 11.54 -21.20
C THR A 36 -10.93 11.54 -20.24
N LEU A 37 -9.89 12.28 -20.60
CA LEU A 37 -8.71 12.53 -19.77
C LEU A 37 -8.99 13.68 -18.81
N HIS A 38 -8.73 13.45 -17.53
CA HIS A 38 -8.85 14.46 -16.49
C HIS A 38 -7.50 14.99 -16.03
N GLU A 39 -7.51 16.06 -15.23
CA GLU A 39 -6.31 16.68 -14.69
C GLU A 39 -5.44 15.73 -13.88
N ARG A 40 -4.14 16.05 -13.81
CA ARG A 40 -3.14 15.26 -13.08
C ARG A 40 -3.48 15.15 -11.60
N VAL A 41 -3.47 13.93 -11.07
CA VAL A 41 -3.54 13.68 -9.64
C VAL A 41 -2.17 13.96 -9.00
N ARG A 42 -2.14 14.83 -7.98
CA ARG A 42 -0.90 15.26 -7.31
C ARG A 42 -0.73 14.71 -5.90
N THR A 43 -1.80 14.21 -5.30
CA THR A 43 -1.79 13.69 -3.93
C THR A 43 -2.50 12.35 -3.86
N ARG A 44 -2.13 11.56 -2.86
CA ARG A 44 -2.73 10.26 -2.60
C ARG A 44 -4.21 10.40 -2.24
N THR A 45 -4.57 11.37 -1.42
CA THR A 45 -5.97 11.66 -1.10
C THR A 45 -6.78 11.96 -2.35
N ARG A 46 -6.26 12.76 -3.30
CA ARG A 46 -6.95 12.99 -4.56
C ARG A 46 -7.04 11.73 -5.42
N PHE A 47 -6.05 10.84 -5.38
CA PHE A 47 -6.12 9.55 -6.07
C PHE A 47 -7.21 8.66 -5.48
N THR A 48 -7.35 8.60 -4.15
CA THR A 48 -8.46 7.87 -3.53
C THR A 48 -9.80 8.46 -3.93
N GLN A 49 -9.93 9.79 -3.92
CA GLN A 49 -11.14 10.48 -4.36
C GLN A 49 -11.52 10.20 -5.82
N THR A 50 -10.55 9.91 -6.70
CA THR A 50 -10.85 9.55 -8.10
C THR A 50 -11.47 8.16 -8.22
N LEU A 51 -11.18 7.26 -7.26
CA LEU A 51 -11.86 5.96 -7.15
C LEU A 51 -13.33 6.14 -6.75
N ASP A 52 -13.64 7.15 -5.94
CA ASP A 52 -14.99 7.52 -5.53
C ASP A 52 -15.71 8.44 -6.56
N GLY A 53 -15.09 8.65 -7.73
CA GLY A 53 -15.68 9.35 -8.87
C GLY A 53 -15.29 10.83 -9.02
N SER A 54 -14.56 11.42 -8.07
CA SER A 54 -14.10 12.81 -8.14
C SER A 54 -12.82 12.92 -8.97
N LYS A 55 -12.95 13.17 -10.28
CA LYS A 55 -11.83 13.05 -11.23
C LYS A 55 -11.11 14.36 -11.56
N GLY A 56 -11.59 15.49 -11.04
CA GLY A 56 -11.04 16.80 -11.37
C GLY A 56 -11.45 17.29 -12.77
N GLN A 57 -10.83 18.40 -13.21
CA GLN A 57 -11.16 19.04 -14.49
C GLN A 57 -10.89 18.14 -15.69
N VAL A 58 -11.74 18.21 -16.72
CA VAL A 58 -11.52 17.54 -18.00
C VAL A 58 -10.46 18.28 -18.81
N LEU A 59 -9.43 17.58 -19.26
CA LEU A 59 -8.43 18.11 -20.18
C LEU A 59 -8.85 17.91 -21.63
N ARG A 60 -9.36 16.72 -21.97
CA ARG A 60 -9.82 16.37 -23.32
C ARG A 60 -10.72 15.15 -23.31
N SER A 61 -11.65 15.10 -24.26
CA SER A 61 -12.36 13.88 -24.64
C SER A 61 -12.04 13.53 -26.08
N VAL A 62 -11.74 12.25 -26.35
CA VAL A 62 -11.53 11.69 -27.68
C VAL A 62 -12.52 10.54 -27.86
N SER A 63 -13.25 10.52 -28.98
CA SER A 63 -14.23 9.48 -29.28
C SER A 63 -13.75 8.65 -30.47
N LEU A 64 -13.72 7.33 -30.29
CA LEU A 64 -13.28 6.38 -31.31
C LEU A 64 -14.46 5.50 -31.72
N PRO A 65 -14.73 5.33 -33.02
CA PRO A 65 -15.74 4.38 -33.46
C PRO A 65 -15.29 2.97 -33.13
N LEU A 66 -16.17 2.19 -32.50
CA LEU A 66 -15.86 0.81 -32.15
C LEU A 66 -15.59 -0.03 -33.40
N ALA A 67 -16.23 0.30 -34.52
CA ALA A 67 -15.98 -0.32 -35.83
C ALA A 67 -14.55 -0.13 -36.37
N ALA A 68 -13.80 0.90 -35.93
CA ALA A 68 -12.41 1.12 -36.34
C ALA A 68 -11.38 0.45 -35.40
N SER A 69 -11.85 -0.23 -34.37
CA SER A 69 -11.00 -0.92 -33.40
C SER A 69 -10.52 -2.28 -33.90
N THR A 70 -9.42 -2.78 -33.34
CA THR A 70 -8.87 -4.09 -33.73
C THR A 70 -9.28 -5.18 -32.75
N ALA A 71 -10.12 -6.11 -33.22
CA ALA A 71 -10.47 -7.31 -32.46
C ALA A 71 -9.24 -8.21 -32.27
N GLN A 72 -9.11 -8.78 -31.08
CA GLN A 72 -8.02 -9.66 -30.68
C GLN A 72 -8.47 -11.13 -30.73
N ALA A 73 -7.52 -12.06 -30.75
CA ALA A 73 -7.79 -13.50 -30.81
C ALA A 73 -8.59 -14.03 -29.61
N ASP A 74 -8.52 -13.35 -28.46
CA ASP A 74 -9.28 -13.66 -27.24
C ASP A 74 -10.68 -12.99 -27.21
N GLY A 75 -11.08 -12.32 -28.29
CA GLY A 75 -12.36 -11.61 -28.41
C GLY A 75 -12.37 -10.22 -27.77
N SER A 76 -11.26 -9.77 -27.19
CA SER A 76 -11.13 -8.39 -26.70
C SER A 76 -10.91 -7.40 -27.85
N ILE A 77 -11.06 -6.11 -27.55
CA ILE A 77 -10.90 -5.02 -28.50
C ILE A 77 -9.73 -4.15 -28.06
N SER A 78 -8.81 -3.88 -28.98
CA SER A 78 -7.70 -2.94 -28.76
C SER A 78 -8.04 -1.56 -29.31
N LEU A 79 -7.82 -0.55 -28.47
CA LEU A 79 -7.95 0.86 -28.78
C LEU A 79 -6.61 1.54 -28.55
N THR A 80 -6.19 2.35 -29.52
CA THR A 80 -4.94 3.11 -29.47
C THR A 80 -5.28 4.58 -29.64
N VAL A 81 -4.90 5.40 -28.66
CA VAL A 81 -5.13 6.84 -28.68
C VAL A 81 -3.79 7.56 -28.69
N PRO A 82 -3.45 8.28 -29.76
CA PRO A 82 -2.23 9.07 -29.79
C PRO A 82 -2.22 10.11 -28.66
N VAL A 83 -1.03 10.41 -28.13
CA VAL A 83 -0.80 11.53 -27.21
C VAL A 83 0.02 12.56 -27.95
N ASN A 84 -0.42 13.81 -27.94
CA ASN A 84 0.26 14.89 -28.65
C ASN A 84 1.69 15.06 -28.09
N PRO A 85 2.70 15.12 -28.98
CA PRO A 85 4.07 15.39 -28.55
C PRO A 85 4.22 16.84 -28.06
N VAL A 86 5.06 17.02 -27.04
CA VAL A 86 5.34 18.35 -26.48
C VAL A 86 5.99 19.23 -27.55
N GLY A 87 5.47 20.45 -27.72
CA GLY A 87 6.03 21.44 -28.65
C GLY A 87 5.63 21.29 -30.12
N GLN A 88 4.74 20.35 -30.45
CA GLN A 88 4.17 20.20 -31.79
C GLN A 88 2.73 20.75 -31.86
N PRO A 89 2.19 21.02 -33.06
CA PRO A 89 0.80 21.40 -33.23
C PRO A 89 -0.15 20.37 -32.62
N ASP A 90 -1.18 20.87 -31.95
CA ASP A 90 -2.19 20.04 -31.29
C ASP A 90 -3.07 19.33 -32.33
N ASN A 91 -3.08 17.99 -32.32
CA ASN A 91 -4.06 17.20 -33.05
C ASN A 91 -5.30 17.00 -32.18
N ALA A 92 -6.48 17.44 -32.64
CA ALA A 92 -7.73 17.35 -31.90
C ALA A 92 -8.17 15.91 -31.64
N ASP A 93 -7.79 14.97 -32.51
CA ASP A 93 -8.13 13.54 -32.40
C ASP A 93 -7.18 12.75 -31.48
N ALA A 94 -6.22 13.45 -30.84
CA ALA A 94 -5.25 12.89 -29.91
C ALA A 94 -5.46 13.46 -28.50
N LEU A 95 -5.01 12.72 -27.48
CA LEU A 95 -4.89 13.25 -26.12
C LEU A 95 -3.88 14.41 -26.08
N PRO A 96 -4.07 15.42 -25.22
CA PRO A 96 -3.18 16.57 -25.18
C PRO A 96 -1.78 16.16 -24.73
N ALA A 97 -0.79 17.00 -25.04
CA ALA A 97 0.54 16.86 -24.46
C ALA A 97 0.44 17.00 -22.94
N ILE A 98 0.98 16.03 -22.21
CA ILE A 98 0.91 15.94 -20.75
C ILE A 98 2.30 15.83 -20.13
N GLU A 99 2.42 16.44 -18.95
CA GLU A 99 3.58 16.31 -18.08
C GLU A 99 3.65 14.90 -17.45
N PRO A 100 4.83 14.46 -16.97
CA PRO A 100 4.95 13.24 -16.19
C PRO A 100 4.00 13.21 -14.98
N GLY A 101 3.26 12.12 -14.77
CA GLY A 101 2.27 12.03 -13.71
C GLY A 101 1.21 10.94 -13.91
N VAL A 102 0.21 10.94 -13.03
CA VAL A 102 -0.94 10.03 -13.09
C VAL A 102 -2.20 10.83 -13.41
N TYR A 103 -2.93 10.40 -14.43
CA TYR A 103 -4.11 11.09 -14.96
C TYR A 103 -5.30 10.13 -14.97
N PRO A 104 -6.45 10.47 -14.35
CA PRO A 104 -7.65 9.66 -14.43
C PRO A 104 -8.20 9.71 -15.86
N VAL A 105 -8.63 8.55 -16.36
CA VAL A 105 -9.27 8.39 -17.66
C VAL A 105 -10.64 7.75 -17.45
N SER A 106 -11.69 8.49 -17.76
CA SER A 106 -13.04 7.92 -17.87
C SER A 106 -13.20 7.31 -19.26
N VAL A 107 -13.55 6.03 -19.32
CA VAL A 107 -13.87 5.34 -20.58
C VAL A 107 -15.36 5.05 -20.57
N ALA A 108 -16.08 5.64 -21.51
CA ALA A 108 -17.51 5.47 -21.69
C ALA A 108 -17.78 4.81 -23.05
N LEU A 109 -18.72 3.88 -23.06
CA LEU A 109 -19.28 3.28 -24.27
C LEU A 109 -20.66 3.91 -24.50
N GLN A 110 -20.86 4.50 -25.67
CA GLN A 110 -22.09 5.19 -26.06
C GLN A 110 -22.49 4.75 -27.48
N THR A 111 -23.72 5.01 -27.88
CA THR A 111 -24.13 4.92 -29.30
C THR A 111 -24.36 6.32 -29.83
N THR A 112 -24.24 6.51 -31.15
CA THR A 112 -24.58 7.81 -31.76
C THR A 112 -26.04 8.23 -31.53
N ASP A 113 -26.91 7.25 -31.29
CA ASP A 113 -28.36 7.42 -31.19
C ASP A 113 -28.83 7.69 -29.75
N SER A 114 -27.97 7.48 -28.75
CA SER A 114 -28.27 7.74 -27.34
C SER A 114 -27.09 8.38 -26.63
N PRO A 115 -27.29 9.54 -25.98
CA PRO A 115 -26.23 10.19 -25.20
C PRO A 115 -25.92 9.45 -23.89
N ASP A 116 -26.73 8.46 -23.49
CA ASP A 116 -26.53 7.71 -22.26
C ASP A 116 -25.43 6.65 -22.42
N ASP A 117 -24.54 6.58 -21.43
CA ASP A 117 -23.48 5.57 -21.39
C ASP A 117 -24.08 4.16 -21.23
N LEU A 118 -23.86 3.29 -22.21
CA LEU A 118 -24.13 1.86 -22.12
C LEU A 118 -23.25 1.19 -21.07
N ALA A 119 -22.03 1.68 -20.91
CA ALA A 119 -21.11 1.24 -19.87
C ALA A 119 -20.05 2.31 -19.60
N ARG A 120 -19.52 2.33 -18.38
CA ARG A 120 -18.43 3.22 -17.99
C ARG A 120 -17.44 2.49 -17.09
N LEU A 121 -16.16 2.79 -17.26
CA LEU A 121 -15.11 2.47 -16.28
C LEU A 121 -14.18 3.66 -16.09
N THR A 122 -13.40 3.63 -15.01
CA THR A 122 -12.32 4.58 -14.77
C THR A 122 -11.02 3.80 -14.73
N THR A 123 -10.02 4.30 -15.44
CA THR A 123 -8.65 3.81 -15.36
C THR A 123 -7.67 4.97 -15.30
N TYR A 124 -6.36 4.71 -15.37
CA TYR A 124 -5.32 5.72 -15.20
C TYR A 124 -4.29 5.65 -16.31
N LEU A 125 -3.98 6.81 -16.89
CA LEU A 125 -2.83 6.99 -17.76
C LEU A 125 -1.65 7.45 -16.89
N VAL A 126 -0.56 6.69 -16.93
CA VAL A 126 0.70 7.05 -16.25
C VAL A 126 1.68 7.56 -17.28
N ARG A 127 2.09 8.83 -17.19
CA ARG A 127 3.16 9.40 -17.99
C ARG A 127 4.46 9.34 -17.22
N ALA A 128 5.42 8.55 -17.70
CA ALA A 128 6.74 8.46 -17.09
C ALA A 128 7.54 9.75 -17.34
N PRO A 129 8.49 10.10 -16.45
CA PRO A 129 9.46 11.16 -16.72
C PRO A 129 10.30 10.85 -17.96
N ASP A 130 10.54 11.85 -18.81
CA ASP A 130 11.36 11.71 -20.02
C ASP A 130 12.83 11.40 -19.71
N THR A 131 13.28 11.69 -18.49
CA THR A 131 14.58 11.29 -17.95
C THR A 131 14.41 10.69 -16.57
N ALA A 132 15.22 9.70 -16.22
CA ALA A 132 15.26 9.09 -14.88
C ALA A 132 15.90 10.02 -13.83
N ALA A 133 15.56 11.31 -13.85
CA ALA A 133 16.14 12.34 -13.00
C ALA A 133 15.59 12.35 -11.56
N ALA A 134 14.46 11.67 -11.30
CA ALA A 134 13.93 11.52 -9.96
C ALA A 134 14.66 10.36 -9.24
N PRO A 135 15.14 10.56 -7.99
CA PRO A 135 15.67 9.45 -7.21
C PRO A 135 14.58 8.38 -7.04
N PRO A 136 14.95 7.09 -7.06
CA PRO A 136 13.98 6.01 -6.91
C PRO A 136 13.22 6.16 -5.60
N LEU A 137 11.94 5.79 -5.61
CA LEU A 137 11.13 5.73 -4.40
C LEU A 137 11.81 4.76 -3.42
N ARG A 138 12.13 5.27 -2.22
CA ARG A 138 12.63 4.41 -1.14
C ARG A 138 11.44 3.77 -0.46
N VAL A 139 11.39 2.45 -0.51
CA VAL A 139 10.36 1.64 0.15
C VAL A 139 11.04 0.80 1.21
N ALA A 140 10.39 0.67 2.37
CA ALA A 140 10.76 -0.28 3.40
C ALA A 140 9.64 -1.31 3.53
N LEU A 141 9.98 -2.59 3.39
CA LEU A 141 9.05 -3.68 3.64
C LEU A 141 9.08 -4.02 5.13
N VAL A 142 7.90 -4.02 5.76
CA VAL A 142 7.74 -4.45 7.15
C VAL A 142 6.87 -5.70 7.13
N GLN A 143 7.41 -6.81 7.62
CA GLN A 143 6.73 -8.09 7.70
C GLN A 143 6.35 -8.37 9.16
N PRO A 144 5.05 -8.33 9.50
CA PRO A 144 4.55 -8.83 10.77
C PRO A 144 4.78 -10.33 10.87
N TYR A 145 5.25 -10.79 12.02
CA TYR A 145 5.48 -12.21 12.26
C TYR A 145 4.89 -12.61 13.61
N GLY A 146 3.63 -13.04 13.61
CA GLY A 146 2.94 -13.33 14.85
C GLY A 146 1.66 -14.09 14.65
N ALA A 147 1.10 -14.53 15.77
CA ALA A 147 -0.19 -15.17 15.87
C ALA A 147 -1.04 -14.44 16.92
N PRO A 148 -2.37 -14.65 16.92
CA PRO A 148 -3.18 -14.37 18.10
C PRO A 148 -2.60 -15.06 19.35
N PRO A 149 -2.87 -14.54 20.56
CA PRO A 149 -2.33 -15.12 21.81
C PRO A 149 -2.58 -16.62 21.91
N ALA A 150 -1.52 -17.39 22.14
CA ALA A 150 -1.57 -18.84 22.20
C ALA A 150 -1.96 -19.36 23.60
N LEU A 151 -1.77 -18.54 24.64
CA LEU A 151 -2.15 -18.90 26.00
C LEU A 151 -3.68 -18.92 26.14
N THR A 152 -4.24 -20.07 26.44
CA THR A 152 -5.68 -20.22 26.69
C THR A 152 -6.06 -19.80 28.11
N PRO A 153 -7.35 -19.52 28.38
CA PRO A 153 -7.84 -19.28 29.75
C PRO A 153 -7.57 -20.44 30.72
N THR A 154 -7.33 -21.64 30.21
CA THR A 154 -6.98 -22.83 31.00
C THR A 154 -5.48 -22.92 31.32
N GLY A 155 -4.68 -21.95 30.88
CA GLY A 155 -3.22 -21.93 31.04
C GLY A 155 -2.46 -22.83 30.06
N ALA A 156 -3.12 -23.42 29.07
CA ALA A 156 -2.47 -24.25 28.07
C ALA A 156 -2.00 -23.39 26.89
N VAL A 157 -0.85 -23.70 26.31
CA VAL A 157 -0.37 -23.07 25.06
C VAL A 157 -0.96 -23.82 23.87
N ARG A 158 -1.67 -23.11 22.99
CA ARG A 158 -2.26 -23.68 21.77
C ARG A 158 -2.10 -22.74 20.58
N LEU A 159 -1.44 -23.23 19.54
CA LEU A 159 -1.45 -22.64 18.20
C LEU A 159 -2.14 -23.61 17.23
N ASP A 160 -3.11 -23.11 16.48
CA ASP A 160 -3.78 -23.94 15.48
C ASP A 160 -2.82 -24.34 14.34
N ARG A 161 -3.20 -25.38 13.59
CA ARG A 161 -2.35 -25.92 12.52
C ARG A 161 -2.15 -24.94 11.38
N ALA A 162 -3.18 -24.17 10.99
CA ALA A 162 -3.09 -23.24 9.88
C ALA A 162 -2.11 -22.11 10.20
N THR A 163 -2.19 -21.56 11.41
CA THR A 163 -1.25 -20.56 11.94
C THR A 163 0.19 -21.08 11.92
N ARG A 164 0.44 -22.30 12.39
CA ARG A 164 1.79 -22.88 12.35
C ARG A 164 2.32 -23.08 10.93
N VAL A 165 1.48 -23.56 10.01
CA VAL A 165 1.84 -23.70 8.59
C VAL A 165 2.16 -22.35 7.96
N ASN A 166 1.39 -21.30 8.30
CA ASN A 166 1.64 -19.96 7.79
C ASN A 166 2.98 -19.37 8.29
N LEU A 167 3.27 -19.53 9.59
CA LEU A 167 4.54 -19.07 10.18
C LEU A 167 5.75 -19.80 9.59
N ASP A 168 5.62 -21.11 9.34
CA ASP A 168 6.64 -21.90 8.64
C ASP A 168 6.82 -21.43 7.19
N ALA A 169 5.73 -21.19 6.45
CA ALA A 169 5.80 -20.70 5.08
C ALA A 169 6.47 -19.31 4.98
N ILE A 170 6.14 -18.38 5.89
CA ILE A 170 6.82 -17.07 5.95
C ILE A 170 8.31 -17.27 6.23
N THR A 171 8.67 -18.15 7.17
CA THR A 171 10.07 -18.44 7.49
C THR A 171 10.83 -19.01 6.29
N GLN A 172 10.24 -19.94 5.53
CA GLN A 172 10.83 -20.50 4.31
C GLN A 172 11.05 -19.44 3.23
N VAL A 173 10.10 -18.50 3.04
CA VAL A 173 10.29 -17.37 2.13
C VAL A 173 11.45 -16.49 2.58
N LEU A 174 11.55 -16.21 3.89
CA LEU A 174 12.67 -15.45 4.43
C LEU A 174 14.01 -16.15 4.21
N GLU A 175 14.08 -17.49 4.31
CA GLU A 175 15.29 -18.26 4.00
C GLU A 175 15.62 -18.27 2.51
N GLN A 176 14.61 -18.30 1.64
CA GLN A 176 14.79 -18.34 0.18
C GLN A 176 15.33 -17.01 -0.38
N PHE A 177 15.01 -15.88 0.25
CA PHE A 177 15.38 -14.54 -0.23
C PHE A 177 16.28 -13.77 0.75
N PRO A 178 17.46 -14.29 1.13
CA PRO A 178 18.27 -13.77 2.24
C PRO A 178 18.76 -12.32 2.04
N THR A 179 18.84 -11.86 0.79
CA THR A 179 19.30 -10.50 0.44
C THR A 179 18.18 -9.47 0.29
N LEU A 180 16.91 -9.88 0.41
CA LEU A 180 15.78 -8.95 0.33
C LEU A 180 15.77 -8.03 1.56
N PRO A 181 15.96 -6.70 1.41
CA PRO A 181 15.93 -5.77 2.53
C PRO A 181 14.50 -5.64 3.06
N LEU A 182 14.26 -6.21 4.23
CA LEU A 182 12.98 -6.16 4.93
C LEU A 182 13.20 -6.08 6.43
N THR A 183 12.27 -5.44 7.12
CA THR A 183 12.18 -5.41 8.58
C THR A 183 11.17 -6.45 9.03
N VAL A 184 11.51 -7.29 10.00
CA VAL A 184 10.55 -8.21 10.61
C VAL A 184 10.16 -7.70 12.00
N THR A 185 8.88 -7.88 12.34
CA THR A 185 8.31 -7.56 13.66
C THR A 185 7.75 -8.83 14.29
N PRO A 186 8.59 -9.68 14.91
CA PRO A 186 8.10 -10.87 15.59
C PRO A 186 7.33 -10.53 16.86
N THR A 187 6.18 -11.17 17.06
CA THR A 187 5.47 -11.15 18.35
C THR A 187 6.19 -12.09 19.32
N PRO A 188 6.74 -11.59 20.44
CA PRO A 188 7.52 -12.40 21.36
C PRO A 188 6.73 -13.58 21.96
N GLU A 189 5.45 -13.39 22.31
CA GLU A 189 4.58 -14.46 22.79
C GLU A 189 4.45 -15.61 21.80
N THR A 190 4.39 -15.31 20.49
CA THR A 190 4.32 -16.33 19.45
C THR A 190 5.60 -17.15 19.38
N LEU A 191 6.77 -16.53 19.59
CA LEU A 191 8.05 -17.26 19.65
C LEU A 191 8.11 -18.20 20.85
N ASP A 192 7.60 -17.76 22.01
CA ASP A 192 7.50 -18.62 23.19
C ASP A 192 6.48 -19.74 23.03
N ALA A 193 5.35 -19.46 22.38
CA ALA A 193 4.35 -20.47 22.09
C ALA A 193 4.90 -21.56 21.15
N LEU A 194 5.60 -21.16 20.08
CA LEU A 194 6.26 -22.09 19.17
C LEU A 194 7.31 -22.94 19.88
N ALA A 195 8.14 -22.32 20.73
CA ALA A 195 9.17 -23.04 21.48
C ALA A 195 8.57 -24.00 22.53
N SER A 196 7.47 -23.62 23.18
CA SER A 196 6.76 -24.48 24.15
C SER A 196 6.08 -25.69 23.48
N LEU A 197 5.88 -25.61 22.16
CA LEU A 197 5.35 -26.69 21.33
C LEU A 197 6.46 -27.46 20.59
N ASP A 198 7.72 -27.32 21.02
CA ASP A 198 8.91 -27.94 20.43
C ASP A 198 9.05 -27.70 18.91
N SER A 199 8.58 -26.54 18.44
CA SER A 199 8.66 -26.17 17.02
C SER A 199 10.10 -25.77 16.66
N PRO A 200 10.63 -26.21 15.49
CA PRO A 200 11.93 -25.76 14.99
C PRO A 200 11.89 -24.33 14.41
N VAL A 201 10.69 -23.79 14.19
CA VAL A 201 10.46 -22.53 13.48
C VAL A 201 11.21 -21.34 14.11
N PRO A 202 11.27 -21.14 15.45
CA PRO A 202 12.03 -20.02 16.03
C PRO A 202 13.52 -20.05 15.67
N ALA A 203 14.14 -21.24 15.64
CA ALA A 203 15.55 -21.39 15.29
C ALA A 203 15.79 -21.14 13.79
N ALA A 204 14.91 -21.64 12.93
CA ALA A 204 14.94 -21.36 11.48
C ALA A 204 14.76 -19.85 11.20
N LEU A 205 13.80 -19.22 11.89
CA LEU A 205 13.57 -17.79 11.82
C LEU A 205 14.80 -17.00 12.27
N ALA A 206 15.41 -17.34 13.42
CA ALA A 206 16.61 -16.66 13.91
C ALA A 206 17.73 -16.67 12.85
N LYS A 207 17.96 -17.82 12.19
CA LYS A 207 18.93 -17.94 11.09
C LYS A 207 18.54 -17.11 9.88
N ALA A 208 17.25 -17.10 9.50
CA ALA A 208 16.78 -16.29 8.39
C ALA A 208 16.96 -14.78 8.65
N LEU A 209 16.96 -14.33 9.90
CA LEU A 209 17.01 -12.92 10.27
C LEU A 209 18.43 -12.34 10.40
N ASP A 210 19.49 -13.11 10.13
CA ASP A 210 20.87 -12.74 10.49
C ASP A 210 21.35 -11.38 9.92
N GLU A 211 20.90 -11.00 8.72
CA GLU A 211 21.24 -9.72 8.08
C GLU A 211 20.05 -8.75 7.98
N ARG A 212 18.96 -9.04 8.70
CA ARG A 212 17.72 -8.27 8.63
C ARG A 212 17.51 -7.39 9.85
N GLN A 213 16.84 -6.27 9.62
CA GLN A 213 16.40 -5.41 10.70
C GLN A 213 15.27 -6.09 11.47
N LEU A 214 15.39 -6.08 12.79
CA LEU A 214 14.32 -6.46 13.71
C LEU A 214 13.81 -5.22 14.43
N VAL A 215 12.49 -5.15 14.61
CA VAL A 215 11.86 -4.19 15.50
C VAL A 215 11.08 -4.96 16.54
N ALA A 216 11.40 -4.70 17.81
CA ALA A 216 10.75 -5.35 18.94
C ALA A 216 9.52 -4.56 19.35
N GLY A 217 8.47 -5.32 19.67
CA GLY A 217 7.24 -4.81 20.24
C GLY A 217 7.07 -5.20 21.71
N PRO A 218 5.86 -5.01 22.26
CA PRO A 218 5.46 -5.61 23.52
C PRO A 218 5.42 -7.14 23.40
N TYR A 219 5.42 -7.86 24.53
CA TYR A 219 5.36 -9.32 24.54
C TYR A 219 4.13 -9.86 23.79
N VAL A 220 2.97 -9.21 23.95
CA VAL A 220 1.75 -9.44 23.16
C VAL A 220 1.27 -8.13 22.55
N GLY A 221 0.57 -8.18 21.42
CA GLY A 221 -0.05 -6.98 20.81
C GLY A 221 -0.99 -6.28 21.78
N LEU A 222 -0.89 -4.95 21.87
CA LEU A 222 -1.64 -4.11 22.80
C LEU A 222 -2.49 -3.08 22.06
N ASP A 223 -3.71 -2.86 22.53
CA ASP A 223 -4.54 -1.73 22.14
C ASP A 223 -4.15 -0.50 22.97
N LEU A 224 -3.17 0.28 22.51
CA LEU A 224 -2.58 1.37 23.30
C LEU A 224 -3.60 2.41 23.82
N PRO A 225 -4.63 2.82 23.04
CA PRO A 225 -5.68 3.70 23.54
C PRO A 225 -6.51 3.15 24.70
N SER A 226 -6.60 1.82 24.86
CA SER A 226 -7.33 1.20 25.99
C SER A 226 -6.62 1.35 27.34
N PHE A 227 -5.35 1.74 27.33
CA PHE A 227 -4.60 2.04 28.54
C PHE A 227 -5.01 3.47 28.94
N ASP A 228 -5.54 3.72 30.13
CA ASP A 228 -6.08 5.03 30.54
C ASP A 228 -5.48 5.58 31.84
N THR A 229 -4.89 4.72 32.67
CA THR A 229 -4.32 5.08 33.99
C THR A 229 -2.79 4.99 34.04
N SER A 230 -2.19 5.46 35.15
CA SER A 230 -0.76 5.32 35.43
C SER A 230 -0.34 3.86 35.65
N GLU A 231 -1.19 3.01 36.26
CA GLU A 231 -0.93 1.56 36.39
C GLU A 231 -0.79 0.88 35.02
N SER A 232 -1.44 1.45 34.00
CA SER A 232 -1.36 0.98 32.62
C SER A 232 0.03 1.25 32.02
N LEU A 233 0.75 2.31 32.42
CA LEU A 233 2.12 2.56 31.95
C LEU A 233 3.12 1.53 32.51
N ASP A 234 3.01 1.16 33.78
CA ASP A 234 3.86 0.13 34.38
C ASP A 234 3.66 -1.23 33.70
N ARG A 235 2.40 -1.56 33.34
CA ARG A 235 2.10 -2.76 32.54
C ARG A 235 2.71 -2.68 31.15
N LEU A 236 2.65 -1.53 30.49
CA LEU A 236 3.25 -1.33 29.18
C LEU A 236 4.79 -1.47 29.22
N LEU A 237 5.42 -0.91 30.25
CA LEU A 237 6.86 -1.08 30.53
C LEU A 237 7.21 -2.56 30.73
N ALA A 238 6.44 -3.27 31.56
CA ALA A 238 6.65 -4.69 31.83
C ALA A 238 6.48 -5.55 30.56
N GLN A 239 5.42 -5.32 29.78
CA GLN A 239 5.18 -6.00 28.51
C GLN A 239 6.33 -5.77 27.53
N ARG A 240 6.88 -4.56 27.50
CA ARG A 240 8.00 -4.21 26.63
C ARG A 240 9.31 -4.86 27.09
N ALA A 241 9.59 -4.84 28.39
CA ALA A 241 10.78 -5.48 28.95
C ALA A 241 10.75 -7.00 28.69
N GLU A 242 9.60 -7.63 28.89
CA GLU A 242 9.40 -9.05 28.60
C GLU A 242 9.55 -9.33 27.10
N GLY A 243 8.97 -8.49 26.24
CA GLY A 243 9.12 -8.62 24.79
C GLY A 243 10.58 -8.59 24.32
N LEU A 244 11.36 -7.62 24.82
CA LEU A 244 12.79 -7.51 24.52
C LEU A 244 13.58 -8.72 25.03
N THR A 245 13.31 -9.18 26.26
CA THR A 245 13.98 -10.34 26.87
C THR A 245 13.69 -11.62 26.10
N THR A 246 12.44 -11.81 25.67
CA THR A 246 12.03 -12.97 24.88
C THR A 246 12.64 -12.97 23.49
N MET A 247 12.74 -11.81 22.83
CA MET A 247 13.42 -11.68 21.54
C MET A 247 14.90 -12.04 21.64
N ASP A 248 15.60 -11.52 22.66
CA ASP A 248 17.01 -11.83 22.92
C ASP A 248 17.21 -13.34 23.16
N ARG A 249 16.39 -13.93 24.03
CA ARG A 249 16.44 -15.35 24.38
C ARG A 249 16.08 -16.30 23.23
N ARG A 250 15.14 -15.93 22.35
CA ARG A 250 14.62 -16.82 21.29
C ARG A 250 15.33 -16.65 19.96
N LEU A 251 15.86 -15.46 19.67
CA LEU A 251 16.50 -15.17 18.40
C LEU A 251 18.02 -14.97 18.53
N ASP A 252 18.56 -14.89 19.75
CA ASP A 252 19.96 -14.56 20.03
C ASP A 252 20.37 -13.19 19.43
N ARG A 253 19.45 -12.22 19.51
CA ARG A 253 19.58 -10.91 18.88
C ARG A 253 19.09 -9.80 19.80
N ARG A 254 19.97 -8.84 20.05
CA ARG A 254 19.61 -7.60 20.73
C ARG A 254 18.90 -6.65 19.76
N VAL A 255 17.62 -6.46 19.98
CA VAL A 255 16.78 -5.60 19.12
C VAL A 255 16.84 -4.14 19.56
N GLY A 256 16.80 -3.21 18.60
CA GLY A 256 16.77 -1.78 18.88
C GLY A 256 15.50 -1.35 19.62
N ALA A 257 15.67 -0.62 20.72
CA ALA A 257 14.58 -0.20 21.60
C ALA A 257 14.09 1.25 21.33
N ARG A 258 14.20 1.72 20.08
CA ARG A 258 13.86 3.11 19.74
C ARG A 258 12.74 3.25 18.71
N THR A 259 12.51 2.18 17.95
CA THR A 259 11.47 2.11 16.93
C THR A 259 10.29 1.30 17.45
N TRP A 260 9.08 1.75 17.16
CA TRP A 260 7.85 1.02 17.43
C TRP A 260 7.03 0.90 16.15
N VAL A 261 6.66 -0.33 15.78
CA VAL A 261 5.69 -0.58 14.71
C VAL A 261 4.34 -0.80 15.35
N HIS A 262 3.38 0.06 15.00
CA HIS A 262 2.01 0.00 15.49
C HIS A 262 1.07 -0.30 14.34
N GLU A 263 0.21 -1.30 14.50
CA GLU A 263 -0.78 -1.69 13.49
C GLU A 263 -2.21 -1.27 13.86
N GLY A 264 -2.43 -0.88 15.12
CA GLY A 264 -3.73 -0.50 15.65
C GLY A 264 -4.00 1.01 15.65
N PRO A 265 -5.12 1.43 16.27
CA PRO A 265 -5.42 2.83 16.52
C PRO A 265 -4.35 3.48 17.42
N LEU A 266 -4.01 4.73 17.14
CA LEU A 266 -3.08 5.51 17.94
C LEU A 266 -3.65 6.91 18.18
N ASP A 267 -3.70 7.33 19.44
CA ASP A 267 -4.06 8.69 19.82
C ASP A 267 -2.85 9.46 20.38
N GLU A 268 -3.02 10.77 20.62
CA GLU A 268 -1.96 11.64 21.13
C GLU A 268 -1.43 11.21 22.50
N GLN A 269 -2.29 10.63 23.35
CA GLN A 269 -1.88 10.15 24.68
C GLN A 269 -1.01 8.89 24.58
N SER A 270 -1.41 7.94 23.74
CA SER A 270 -0.67 6.72 23.44
C SER A 270 0.68 7.03 22.82
N LEU A 271 0.74 7.99 21.89
CA LEU A 271 2.00 8.48 21.33
C LEU A 271 2.92 9.04 22.42
N GLY A 272 2.37 9.86 23.33
CA GLY A 272 3.12 10.39 24.46
C GLY A 272 3.70 9.32 25.36
N ARG A 273 2.95 8.23 25.62
CA ARG A 273 3.46 7.09 26.38
C ARG A 273 4.59 6.36 25.65
N LEU A 274 4.50 6.16 24.33
CA LEU A 274 5.61 5.58 23.57
C LEU A 274 6.88 6.43 23.73
N VAL A 275 6.75 7.76 23.69
CA VAL A 275 7.86 8.69 23.93
C VAL A 275 8.41 8.56 25.36
N ASP A 276 7.55 8.38 26.37
CA ASP A 276 7.99 8.13 27.77
C ASP A 276 8.79 6.83 27.90
N LEU A 277 8.51 5.83 27.06
CA LEU A 277 9.32 4.61 26.98
C LEU A 277 10.64 4.80 26.21
N GLY A 278 10.93 6.00 25.71
CA GLY A 278 12.12 6.30 24.91
C GLY A 278 12.00 5.90 23.43
N ILE A 279 10.79 5.66 22.92
CA ILE A 279 10.53 5.53 21.48
C ILE A 279 10.61 6.91 20.85
N ASP A 280 11.48 7.06 19.85
CA ASP A 280 11.61 8.28 19.06
C ASP A 280 11.25 8.08 17.59
N ARG A 281 10.98 6.83 17.18
CA ARG A 281 10.54 6.46 15.84
C ARG A 281 9.30 5.59 15.89
N VAL A 282 8.23 6.01 15.22
CA VAL A 282 6.97 5.25 15.13
C VAL A 282 6.61 4.95 13.69
N ILE A 283 6.14 3.75 13.44
CA ILE A 283 5.57 3.34 12.15
C ILE A 283 4.09 3.07 12.42
N VAL A 284 3.20 3.82 11.75
CA VAL A 284 1.77 3.84 12.08
C VAL A 284 0.90 3.71 10.84
N PRO A 285 -0.35 3.21 10.93
CA PRO A 285 -1.24 3.13 9.78
C PRO A 285 -1.65 4.52 9.33
N GLU A 286 -1.69 4.76 8.01
CA GLU A 286 -2.12 6.07 7.48
C GLU A 286 -3.53 6.47 7.92
N ALA A 287 -4.42 5.49 8.09
CA ALA A 287 -5.79 5.70 8.54
C ALA A 287 -5.90 6.32 9.96
N THR A 288 -4.84 6.25 10.77
CA THR A 288 -4.80 6.85 12.11
C THR A 288 -4.42 8.33 12.08
N MET A 289 -4.10 8.88 10.90
CA MET A 289 -3.59 10.23 10.75
C MET A 289 -4.61 11.14 10.09
N THR A 290 -4.57 12.42 10.49
CA THR A 290 -5.33 13.46 9.80
C THR A 290 -4.53 13.95 8.59
N PRO A 291 -5.10 13.93 7.37
CA PRO A 291 -4.42 14.43 6.19
C PRO A 291 -4.12 15.92 6.29
N LEU A 292 -2.88 16.30 5.98
CA LEU A 292 -2.54 17.71 5.80
C LEU A 292 -3.00 18.18 4.41
N SER A 293 -3.57 19.38 4.33
CA SER A 293 -3.91 20.03 3.06
C SER A 293 -2.64 20.51 2.34
N MET A 294 -1.90 19.57 1.74
CA MET A 294 -0.71 19.84 0.95
C MET A 294 -0.95 19.56 -0.53
N SER A 295 -0.16 20.22 -1.38
CA SER A 295 -0.23 20.04 -2.84
C SER A 295 0.42 18.74 -3.33
N LEU A 296 1.15 18.04 -2.45
CA LEU A 296 1.91 16.82 -2.74
C LEU A 296 1.83 15.83 -1.56
N THR A 297 1.89 14.53 -1.85
CA THR A 297 2.09 13.50 -0.83
C THR A 297 3.55 13.52 -0.36
N LEU A 298 3.79 13.58 0.94
CA LEU A 298 5.13 13.40 1.49
C LEU A 298 5.47 11.91 1.53
N ALA A 299 6.36 11.46 0.65
CA ALA A 299 6.92 10.10 0.66
C ALA A 299 8.20 10.03 1.51
N ARG A 300 8.21 10.70 2.66
CA ARG A 300 9.35 10.78 3.57
C ARG A 300 8.87 10.70 5.02
N PRO A 301 9.73 10.30 5.97
CA PRO A 301 9.42 10.42 7.37
C PRO A 301 8.97 11.84 7.74
N PHE A 302 8.03 11.94 8.66
CA PHE A 302 7.44 13.17 9.16
C PHE A 302 7.46 13.17 10.68
N LEU A 303 7.00 14.24 11.31
CA LEU A 303 6.89 14.31 12.76
C LEU A 303 5.42 14.17 13.15
N LEU A 304 5.13 13.29 14.11
CA LEU A 304 3.85 13.28 14.81
C LEU A 304 4.01 14.07 16.10
N GLN A 305 2.99 14.84 16.47
CA GLN A 305 3.00 15.62 17.70
C GLN A 305 2.09 14.94 18.73
N ASP A 306 2.58 14.75 19.95
CA ASP A 306 1.75 14.31 21.09
C ASP A 306 1.10 15.51 21.81
N ALA A 307 0.26 15.20 22.81
CA ALA A 307 -0.45 16.21 23.60
C ALA A 307 0.48 17.15 24.40
N GLN A 308 1.73 16.73 24.66
CA GLN A 308 2.75 17.50 25.35
C GLN A 308 3.67 18.28 24.39
N GLY A 309 3.43 18.21 23.08
CA GLY A 309 4.22 18.90 22.06
C GLY A 309 5.53 18.21 21.68
N ARG A 310 5.78 16.99 22.17
CA ARG A 310 6.94 16.17 21.77
C ARG A 310 6.69 15.60 20.39
N ARG A 311 7.78 15.40 19.63
CA ARG A 311 7.73 15.14 18.19
C ARG A 311 8.60 13.95 17.78
N PRO A 312 8.19 12.70 18.01
CA PRO A 312 8.87 11.55 17.44
C PRO A 312 8.80 11.56 15.91
N GLU A 313 9.83 10.99 15.29
CA GLU A 313 9.86 10.70 13.86
C GLU A 313 8.85 9.60 13.54
N ALA A 314 8.13 9.74 12.43
CA ALA A 314 7.06 8.85 12.03
C ALA A 314 7.14 8.49 10.55
N ALA A 315 6.73 7.26 10.23
CA ALA A 315 6.47 6.81 8.87
C ALA A 315 5.11 6.11 8.79
N SER A 316 4.45 6.20 7.63
CA SER A 316 3.13 5.60 7.41
C SER A 316 3.23 4.21 6.79
N ILE A 317 2.49 3.25 7.32
CA ILE A 317 2.24 1.97 6.66
C ILE A 317 1.14 2.17 5.61
N ASN A 318 1.43 1.71 4.40
CA ASN A 318 0.43 1.56 3.35
C ASN A 318 -0.08 0.11 3.34
N ALA A 319 -1.26 -0.13 3.92
CA ALA A 319 -1.87 -1.47 3.98
C ALA A 319 -2.58 -1.89 2.68
N ALA A 320 -2.50 -1.09 1.61
CA ALA A 320 -3.23 -1.32 0.36
C ALA A 320 -2.45 -2.14 -0.69
N LEU A 321 -1.57 -3.05 -0.27
CA LEU A 321 -0.87 -4.01 -1.14
C LEU A 321 -1.24 -5.44 -0.77
#